data_AF-A0A1S3PW91-F1
#
_entry.id   AF-A0A1S3PW91-F1
#
_cell.length_a   1.000
_cell.length_b   1.000
_cell.length_c   1.000
_cell.angle_alpha   90.00
_cell.angle_beta   90.00
_cell.angle_gamma   90.00
#
_symmetry.space_group_name_H-M   'P 1'
#
loop_
_entity.id
_entity.type
_entity.pdbx_description
1 polymer ?
#
loop_
_entity_poly.entity_id
_entity_poly.type
_entity_poly.pdbx_seq_one_letter_code
_entity_poly.pdbx_strand_id
1 'polypeptide(L)'
;MKRHGFLCPLTFICTCVLIAAICSVKGDYCEVNLCHNGGTCVTGVGEDPFICICADAFTGDTCHLNETGPCIPNPCRNDGSCEVITPTRRGDVFSEYVCKCQPGFEGVHCQISKFLTCDCTCPVLS
;
A
#
# COMPACT_ATOMS: atom_id res chain seq x y z
N MET A 1 -33.17 -14.32 12.75
CA MET A 1 -34.18 -14.64 11.71
C MET A 1 -33.43 -14.58 10.39
N LYS A 2 -33.15 -15.59 9.55
CA LYS A 2 -33.58 -16.98 9.27
C LYS A 2 -32.34 -17.71 8.65
N ARG A 3 -31.84 -18.82 9.23
CA ARG A 3 -31.84 -20.26 8.77
C ARG A 3 -31.17 -20.51 7.39
N HIS A 4 -30.26 -21.46 7.16
CA HIS A 4 -30.20 -22.92 7.44
C HIS A 4 -28.72 -23.38 7.51
N GLY A 5 -28.22 -24.37 8.27
CA GLY A 5 -28.82 -25.52 8.96
C GLY A 5 -27.94 -26.75 8.71
N PHE A 6 -26.89 -26.97 9.51
CA PHE A 6 -26.22 -28.28 9.61
C PHE A 6 -26.73 -29.02 10.84
N LEU A 7 -28.02 -29.37 10.80
CA LEU A 7 -28.51 -30.51 11.56
C LEU A 7 -27.96 -31.74 10.84
N CYS A 8 -26.94 -32.36 11.40
CA CYS A 8 -26.53 -33.70 11.02
C CYS A 8 -27.70 -34.63 11.36
N PRO A 9 -28.50 -35.10 10.39
CA PRO A 9 -29.60 -36.01 10.68
C PRO A 9 -29.00 -37.39 10.92
N LEU A 10 -29.51 -38.08 11.93
CA LEU A 10 -29.18 -39.45 12.36
C LEU A 10 -29.41 -40.55 11.30
N THR A 11 -29.34 -40.23 10.01
CA THR A 11 -29.59 -41.15 8.89
C THR A 11 -28.60 -41.02 7.72
N PHE A 12 -27.69 -40.04 7.72
CA PHE A 12 -26.59 -40.02 6.75
C PHE A 12 -25.36 -40.65 7.38
N ILE A 13 -25.18 -41.93 7.09
CA ILE A 13 -23.89 -42.59 7.22
C ILE A 13 -22.89 -41.64 6.57
N CYS A 14 -21.99 -41.09 7.39
CA CYS A 14 -20.75 -40.53 6.88
C CYS A 14 -20.04 -41.73 6.26
N THR A 15 -20.35 -42.06 5.00
CA THR A 15 -19.65 -43.08 4.23
C THR A 15 -18.30 -42.49 3.88
N CYS A 16 -17.50 -42.33 4.92
CA CYS A 16 -16.07 -42.48 4.92
C CYS A 16 -15.80 -43.91 4.46
N VAL A 17 -16.01 -44.17 3.16
CA VAL A 17 -15.67 -45.44 2.52
C VAL A 17 -14.34 -45.19 1.82
N LEU A 18 -13.28 -45.41 2.60
CA LEU A 18 -12.09 -46.16 2.21
C LEU A 18 -11.31 -45.79 0.93
N ILE A 19 -11.53 -44.63 0.32
CA ILE A 19 -10.75 -44.19 -0.84
C ILE A 19 -10.25 -42.77 -0.60
N ALA A 20 -9.02 -42.68 -0.07
CA ALA A 20 -8.03 -41.62 -0.30
C ALA A 20 -8.53 -40.19 -0.62
N ALA A 21 -9.56 -39.70 0.07
CA ALA A 21 -10.04 -38.34 -0.04
C ALA A 21 -10.12 -37.79 1.37
N ILE A 22 -8.98 -37.27 1.82
CA ILE A 22 -8.93 -36.21 2.83
C ILE A 22 -10.03 -35.22 2.46
N CYS A 23 -11.08 -35.12 3.27
CA CYS A 23 -12.07 -34.08 3.12
C CYS A 23 -11.40 -32.77 3.54
N SER A 24 -10.64 -32.16 2.62
CA SER A 24 -10.14 -30.81 2.81
C SER A 24 -11.35 -29.90 2.79
N VAL A 25 -11.82 -29.54 3.99
CA VAL A 25 -12.67 -28.37 4.16
C VAL A 25 -11.79 -27.19 3.74
N LYS A 26 -11.77 -26.87 2.44
CA LYS A 26 -11.10 -25.67 1.94
C LYS A 26 -11.98 -24.53 2.42
N GLY A 27 -11.69 -24.03 3.61
CA GLY A 27 -12.33 -22.84 4.15
C GLY A 27 -12.17 -21.72 3.14
N ASP A 28 -13.22 -20.95 2.91
CA ASP A 28 -13.09 -19.77 2.06
C ASP A 28 -12.26 -18.73 2.81
N TYR A 29 -11.00 -18.59 2.42
CA TYR A 29 -10.09 -17.62 3.01
C TYR A 29 -10.53 -16.16 2.79
N CYS A 30 -11.54 -15.93 1.96
CA CYS A 30 -12.15 -14.62 1.72
C CYS A 30 -13.44 -14.37 2.53
N GLU A 31 -13.74 -15.18 3.57
CA GLU A 31 -14.86 -14.92 4.51
C GLU A 31 -14.77 -13.52 5.14
N VAL A 32 -13.54 -13.01 5.32
CA VAL A 32 -13.25 -11.61 5.65
C VAL A 32 -12.38 -11.03 4.54
N ASN A 33 -12.82 -9.95 3.91
CA ASN A 33 -12.01 -9.27 2.89
C ASN A 33 -10.82 -8.54 3.56
N LEU A 34 -9.63 -9.11 3.41
CA LEU A 34 -8.35 -8.57 3.90
C LEU A 34 -7.70 -7.59 2.90
N CYS A 35 -8.27 -7.42 1.71
CA CYS A 35 -7.77 -6.51 0.70
C CYS A 35 -8.20 -5.07 1.02
N HIS A 36 -7.23 -4.16 1.07
CA HIS A 36 -7.45 -2.75 1.32
C HIS A 36 -7.85 -1.99 0.04
N ASN A 37 -8.27 -0.74 0.20
CA ASN A 37 -8.46 0.23 -0.88
C ASN A 37 -9.35 -0.23 -2.05
N GLY A 38 -10.38 -1.04 -1.75
CA GLY A 38 -11.30 -1.55 -2.76
C GLY A 38 -10.80 -2.79 -3.51
N GLY A 39 -9.74 -3.44 -3.03
CA GLY A 39 -9.28 -4.72 -3.56
C GLY A 39 -10.31 -5.85 -3.40
N THR A 40 -10.32 -6.77 -4.36
CA THR A 40 -11.19 -7.95 -4.37
C THR A 40 -10.41 -9.17 -3.91
N CYS A 41 -10.88 -9.82 -2.83
CA CYS A 41 -10.30 -11.08 -2.38
C CYS A 41 -10.76 -12.24 -3.27
N VAL A 42 -9.81 -13.06 -3.71
CA VAL A 42 -10.07 -14.33 -4.38
C VAL A 42 -9.32 -15.45 -3.67
N THR A 43 -9.94 -16.63 -3.57
CA THR A 43 -9.30 -17.79 -2.95
C THR A 43 -8.06 -18.18 -3.75
N GLY A 44 -6.93 -18.33 -3.04
CA GLY A 44 -5.66 -18.67 -3.66
C GLY A 44 -5.58 -20.12 -4.14
N VAL A 45 -4.64 -20.37 -5.04
CA VAL A 45 -4.34 -21.70 -5.59
C VAL A 45 -2.87 -21.99 -5.32
N GLY A 46 -2.56 -23.09 -4.65
CA GLY A 46 -1.18 -23.45 -4.29
C GLY A 46 -0.88 -23.20 -2.81
N GLU A 47 0.26 -22.59 -2.52
CA GLU A 47 0.73 -22.31 -1.16
C GLU A 47 0.01 -21.11 -0.51
N ASP A 48 -0.48 -20.18 -1.33
CA ASP A 48 -1.17 -18.99 -0.85
C ASP A 48 -2.67 -19.28 -0.60
N PRO A 49 -3.18 -18.98 0.61
CA PRO A 49 -4.57 -19.23 0.94
C PRO A 49 -5.54 -18.25 0.25
N PHE A 50 -5.12 -17.01 0.00
CA PHE A 50 -5.91 -15.98 -0.68
C PHE A 50 -4.99 -15.09 -1.53
N ILE A 51 -5.58 -14.42 -2.51
CA ILE A 51 -4.92 -13.44 -3.38
C ILE A 51 -5.82 -12.20 -3.44
N CYS A 52 -5.22 -11.01 -3.38
CA CYS A 52 -5.94 -9.76 -3.58
C CYS A 52 -5.78 -9.24 -5.01
N ILE A 53 -6.89 -9.00 -5.69
CA ILE A 53 -6.92 -8.26 -6.96
C ILE A 53 -7.09 -6.78 -6.62
N CYS A 54 -6.04 -6.00 -6.79
CA CYS A 54 -6.04 -4.58 -6.44
C CYS A 54 -6.79 -3.72 -7.46
N ALA A 55 -7.44 -2.67 -6.96
CA ALA A 55 -7.99 -1.62 -7.80
C ALA A 55 -6.85 -0.82 -8.47
N ASP A 56 -7.19 -0.14 -9.57
CA ASP A 56 -6.27 0.80 -10.21
C ASP A 56 -5.68 1.74 -9.16
N ALA A 57 -4.37 2.00 -9.27
CA ALA A 57 -3.55 2.73 -8.30
C ALA A 57 -3.13 2.02 -7.02
N PHE A 58 -3.41 0.73 -6.79
CA PHE A 58 -2.94 0.05 -5.58
C PHE A 58 -2.15 -1.23 -5.87
N THR A 59 -1.21 -1.57 -4.99
CA THR A 59 -0.37 -2.77 -5.08
C THR A 59 -0.04 -3.38 -3.71
N GLY A 60 0.75 -4.45 -3.72
CA GLY A 60 1.12 -5.27 -2.58
C GLY A 60 0.10 -6.39 -2.32
N ASP A 61 0.50 -7.38 -1.53
CA ASP A 61 -0.28 -8.62 -1.32
C ASP A 61 -1.69 -8.39 -0.78
N THR A 62 -1.91 -7.25 -0.12
CA THR A 62 -3.21 -6.83 0.43
C THR A 62 -3.69 -5.48 -0.14
N CYS A 63 -3.11 -4.99 -1.24
CA CYS A 63 -3.48 -3.70 -1.86
C CYS A 63 -3.33 -2.49 -0.93
N HIS A 64 -2.42 -2.57 0.05
CA HIS A 64 -2.19 -1.49 1.02
C HIS A 64 -1.25 -0.41 0.48
N LEU A 65 -0.47 -0.71 -0.55
CA LEU A 65 0.42 0.25 -1.19
C LEU A 65 -0.37 1.01 -2.24
N ASN A 66 -0.20 2.33 -2.28
CA ASN A 66 -0.72 3.15 -3.36
C ASN A 66 0.42 3.32 -4.39
N GLU A 67 0.17 3.02 -5.65
CA GLU A 67 1.09 3.22 -6.78
C GLU A 67 0.85 4.55 -7.50
N THR A 68 -0.26 5.25 -7.23
CA THR A 68 -0.50 6.59 -7.77
C THR A 68 -0.69 7.61 -6.66
N GLY A 69 0.22 8.56 -6.58
CA GLY A 69 0.03 9.71 -5.71
C GLY A 69 1.08 10.75 -5.98
N PRO A 70 0.90 11.96 -5.43
CA PRO A 70 1.85 13.04 -5.61
C PRO A 70 3.24 12.71 -5.03
N CYS A 71 3.34 11.72 -4.15
CA CYS A 71 4.60 11.21 -3.59
C CYS A 71 5.11 9.90 -4.19
N ILE A 72 4.48 9.37 -5.25
CA ILE A 72 4.76 8.02 -5.77
C ILE A 72 4.93 8.04 -7.29
N PRO A 73 6.15 7.76 -7.82
CA PRO A 73 7.40 7.56 -7.06
C PRO A 73 7.83 8.85 -6.33
N ASN A 74 8.67 8.72 -5.29
CA ASN A 74 9.09 9.88 -4.49
C ASN A 74 9.70 10.98 -5.39
N PRO A 75 9.03 12.15 -5.54
CA PRO A 75 9.49 13.22 -6.42
C PRO A 75 10.68 14.00 -5.83
N CYS A 76 10.93 13.86 -4.52
CA CYS A 76 11.99 14.57 -3.81
C CYS A 76 13.36 13.95 -4.12
N ARG A 77 14.33 14.80 -4.47
CA ARG A 77 15.73 14.43 -4.73
C ARG A 77 16.54 14.42 -3.44
N ASN A 78 17.76 13.88 -3.53
CA ASN A 78 18.77 13.94 -2.46
C ASN A 78 18.25 13.43 -1.10
N ASP A 79 17.61 12.26 -1.12
CA ASP A 79 17.01 11.61 0.06
C ASP A 79 16.02 12.49 0.84
N GLY A 80 15.31 13.37 0.11
CA GLY A 80 14.19 14.14 0.64
C GLY A 80 12.97 13.27 0.91
N SER A 81 12.27 13.54 2.00
CA SER A 81 11.01 12.87 2.34
C SER A 81 9.83 13.61 1.71
N CYS A 82 8.96 12.89 1.00
CA CYS A 82 7.73 13.47 0.45
C CYS A 82 6.58 13.38 1.46
N GLU A 83 5.86 14.49 1.65
CA GLU A 83 4.66 14.53 2.46
C GLU A 83 3.48 15.01 1.62
N VAL A 84 2.44 14.18 1.54
CA VAL A 84 1.18 14.55 0.92
C VAL A 84 0.52 15.61 1.80
N ILE A 85 0.15 16.73 1.21
CA ILE A 85 -0.57 17.82 1.88
C ILE A 85 -1.90 18.04 1.18
N THR A 86 -2.86 18.61 1.90
CA THR A 86 -4.06 19.09 1.22
C THR A 86 -3.67 20.14 0.17
N PRO A 87 -4.33 20.17 -1.00
CA PRO A 87 -4.02 21.15 -2.03
C PRO A 87 -4.11 22.56 -1.44
N THR A 88 -2.97 23.21 -1.29
CA THR A 88 -2.90 24.58 -0.77
C THR A 88 -2.47 25.49 -1.91
N ARG A 89 -3.12 26.65 -2.01
CA ARG A 89 -2.64 27.71 -2.89
C ARG A 89 -1.49 28.42 -2.21
N ARG A 90 -0.27 28.22 -2.71
CA ARG A 90 0.89 29.05 -2.36
C ARG A 90 1.25 29.89 -3.59
N GLY A 91 0.70 31.11 -3.65
CA GLY A 91 0.76 31.93 -4.86
C GLY A 91 -0.07 31.32 -5.99
N ASP A 92 0.49 31.29 -7.21
CA ASP A 92 -0.13 30.70 -8.42
C ASP A 92 0.14 29.20 -8.59
N VAL A 93 0.76 28.55 -7.61
CA VAL A 93 1.13 27.12 -7.68
C VAL A 93 0.16 26.28 -6.84
N PHE A 94 -0.44 25.28 -7.49
CA PHE A 94 -1.15 24.18 -6.84
C PHE A 94 -0.19 23.01 -6.66
N SER A 95 0.03 22.59 -5.41
CA SER A 95 0.79 21.38 -5.09
C SER A 95 0.01 20.54 -4.07
N GLU A 96 -0.01 19.24 -4.29
CA GLU A 96 -0.64 18.24 -3.42
C GLU A 96 0.40 17.53 -2.53
N TYR A 97 1.66 17.96 -2.60
CA TYR A 97 2.75 17.48 -1.77
C TYR A 97 3.79 18.57 -1.46
N VAL A 98 4.61 18.30 -0.46
CA VAL A 98 5.81 19.07 -0.14
C VAL A 98 6.98 18.13 0.15
N CYS A 99 8.19 18.52 -0.28
CA CYS A 99 9.41 17.80 0.04
C CYS A 99 10.07 18.36 1.29
N LYS A 100 10.36 17.50 2.27
CA LYS A 100 11.25 17.77 3.39
C LYS A 100 12.69 17.45 2.99
N CYS A 101 13.48 18.49 2.77
CA CYS A 101 14.86 18.36 2.31
C CYS A 101 15.82 18.04 3.46
N GLN A 102 16.82 17.23 3.16
CA GLN A 102 17.96 17.01 4.06
C GLN A 102 18.77 18.30 4.25
N PRO A 103 19.53 18.44 5.36
CA PRO A 103 20.42 19.57 5.58
C PRO A 103 21.35 19.80 4.39
N GLY A 104 21.39 21.05 3.91
CA GLY A 104 22.20 21.43 2.76
C GLY A 104 21.55 21.27 1.38
N PHE A 105 20.26 20.91 1.32
CA PHE A 105 19.48 20.91 0.08
C PHE A 105 18.26 21.83 0.17
N GLU A 106 17.83 22.36 -0.97
CA GLU A 106 16.63 23.19 -1.10
C GLU A 106 15.99 23.09 -2.50
N GLY A 107 14.95 23.89 -2.72
CA GLY A 107 14.10 23.82 -3.90
C GLY A 107 12.86 22.96 -3.65
N VAL A 108 11.88 23.06 -4.55
CA VAL A 108 10.60 22.35 -4.43
C VAL A 108 10.77 20.84 -4.32
N HIS A 109 11.77 20.28 -5.01
CA HIS A 109 12.11 18.85 -4.99
C HIS A 109 13.49 18.59 -4.38
N CYS A 110 14.00 19.49 -3.52
CA CYS A 110 15.33 19.35 -2.90
C CYS A 110 16.48 19.20 -3.90
N GLN A 111 16.34 19.72 -5.12
CA GLN A 111 17.29 19.55 -6.21
C GLN A 111 18.49 20.51 -6.16
N ILE A 112 18.45 21.53 -5.30
CA ILE A 112 19.48 22.56 -5.19
C ILE A 112 20.37 22.26 -3.99
N SER A 113 21.68 22.18 -4.19
CA SER A 113 22.65 21.99 -3.10
C SER A 113 23.12 23.34 -2.56
N LYS A 114 22.92 23.58 -1.26
CA LYS A 114 23.40 24.79 -0.55
C LYS A 114 24.91 24.81 -0.35
N PHE A 115 25.57 23.66 -0.41
CA PHE A 115 27.03 23.58 -0.28
C PHE A 115 27.80 23.98 -1.55
N LEU A 116 27.09 24.39 -2.62
CA LEU A 116 27.68 24.91 -3.85
C LEU A 116 27.65 26.44 -3.92
N THR A 117 27.39 27.14 -2.82
CA THR A 117 27.93 28.49 -2.68
C THR A 117 29.32 28.32 -2.10
N CYS A 118 30.35 28.46 -2.93
CA CYS A 118 31.59 29.00 -2.39
C CYS A 118 31.19 30.28 -1.67
N ASP A 119 31.16 30.25 -0.33
CA ASP A 119 31.05 31.46 0.46
C ASP A 119 32.31 32.27 0.12
N CYS A 120 32.18 33.14 -0.87
CA CYS A 120 33.11 34.24 -1.14
C CYS A 120 32.93 35.33 -0.07
N THR A 121 32.71 34.96 1.19
CA THR A 121 32.87 35.88 2.29
C THR A 121 34.37 36.07 2.47
N CYS A 122 34.88 37.17 1.92
CA CYS A 122 36.16 37.71 2.38
C CYS A 122 36.09 37.75 3.92
N PRO A 123 37.03 37.14 4.65
CA PRO A 123 37.13 37.39 6.07
C PRO A 123 37.30 38.91 6.22
N VAL A 124 36.32 39.56 6.84
CA VAL A 124 36.43 40.96 7.19
C VAL A 124 37.58 41.02 8.19
N LEU A 125 38.74 41.51 7.77
CA LEU A 125 39.81 41.85 8.69
C LEU A 125 39.26 42.92 9.64
N SER A 126 39.28 42.60 10.94
CA SER A 126 39.21 43.57 12.03
C SER A 126 40.20 43.15 13.10
#